data_AF-A0A960WFW4-F1
#
_entry.id   AF-A0A960WFW4-F1
#
_cell.length_a   1.000
_cell.length_b   1.000
_cell.length_c   1.000
_cell.angle_alpha   90.00
_cell.angle_beta   90.00
_cell.angle_gamma   90.00
#
_symmetry.space_group_name_H-M   'P 1'
#
loop_
_entity.id
_entity.type
_entity.pdbx_description
1 polymer ?
#
loop_
_entity_poly.entity_id
_entity_poly.type
_entity_poly.pdbx_seq_one_letter_code
_entity_poly.pdbx_strand_id
1 'polypeptide(L)'
;MISEEDLQLIRSRGSNEKLLQLLEKSLAQLSMQKLLSSQWMFVEDDHVPFIKKGIPTLHLMDYTFGGKNTPGVFWHTEKDDMSKVSKASLQTMTKLMTTLLPEMVSSL
;
A
#
# COMPACT_ATOMS: atom_id res chain seq x y z
N MET A 1 -1.01 -7.06 0.67
CA MET A 1 -2.44 -7.22 0.26
C MET A 1 -2.85 -5.97 -0.50
N ILE A 2 -3.18 -6.07 -1.79
CA ILE A 2 -3.37 -4.88 -2.66
C ILE A 2 -4.54 -5.02 -3.64
N SER A 3 -5.39 -6.03 -3.46
CA SER A 3 -6.32 -6.48 -4.50
C SER A 3 -7.76 -6.55 -4.05
N GLU A 4 -8.10 -6.25 -2.80
CA GLU A 4 -9.51 -6.32 -2.38
C GLU A 4 -10.36 -5.21 -3.00
N GLU A 5 -11.69 -5.39 -3.04
CA GLU A 5 -12.62 -4.43 -3.67
C GLU A 5 -12.63 -3.06 -2.96
N ASP A 6 -12.62 -3.04 -1.62
CA ASP A 6 -12.63 -1.81 -0.80
C ASP A 6 -11.21 -1.43 -0.33
N LEU A 7 -10.28 -1.38 -1.29
CA LEU A 7 -8.85 -1.20 -1.01
C LEU A 7 -8.56 0.13 -0.27
N GLN A 8 -7.90 0.02 0.88
CA GLN A 8 -7.37 1.11 1.71
C GLN A 8 -5.92 0.82 2.10
N LEU A 9 -4.98 1.56 1.52
CA LEU A 9 -3.56 1.46 1.85
C LEU A 9 -3.28 2.13 3.19
N ILE A 10 -2.55 1.43 4.06
CA ILE A 10 -2.14 1.96 5.37
C ILE A 10 -0.88 2.82 5.23
N ARG A 11 -0.65 3.72 6.18
CA ARG A 11 0.66 4.36 6.32
C ARG A 11 1.54 3.49 7.22
N SER A 12 2.46 2.75 6.61
CA SER A 12 3.39 1.89 7.37
C SER A 12 4.45 2.73 8.08
N ARG A 13 4.56 2.56 9.41
CA ARG A 13 5.62 3.14 10.23
C ARG A 13 6.98 2.61 9.78
N GLY A 14 7.96 3.50 9.67
CA GLY A 14 9.28 3.18 9.12
C GLY A 14 9.38 3.37 7.61
N SER A 15 8.30 3.75 6.93
CA SER A 15 8.36 4.22 5.54
C SER A 15 9.29 5.44 5.44
N ASN A 16 10.11 5.46 4.40
CA ASN A 16 10.98 6.60 4.13
C ASN A 16 10.15 7.84 3.78
N GLU A 17 10.45 8.97 4.42
CA GLU A 17 9.68 10.22 4.28
C GLU A 17 9.62 10.73 2.84
N LYS A 18 10.73 10.68 2.09
CA LYS A 18 10.77 11.12 0.70
C LYS A 18 9.91 10.22 -0.19
N LEU A 19 9.99 8.91 0.01
CA LEU A 19 9.17 7.96 -0.75
C LEU A 19 7.68 8.13 -0.45
N LEU A 20 7.32 8.43 0.80
CA LEU A 20 5.94 8.73 1.18
C LEU A 20 5.43 10.02 0.53
N GLN A 21 6.26 11.06 0.48
CA GLN A 21 5.90 12.32 -0.22
C GLN A 21 5.69 12.09 -1.72
N LEU A 22 6.53 11.27 -2.36
CA LEU A 22 6.34 10.90 -3.77
C LEU A 22 5.03 10.12 -3.97
N LEU A 23 4.72 9.17 -3.08
CA LEU A 23 3.44 8.45 -3.09
C LEU A 23 2.26 9.41 -3.01
N GLU A 24 2.27 10.33 -2.05
CA GLU A 24 1.20 11.32 -1.86
C GLU A 24 1.03 12.24 -3.08
N LYS A 25 2.15 12.68 -3.67
CA LYS A 25 2.15 13.46 -4.91
C LYS A 25 1.51 12.66 -6.05
N SER A 26 1.89 11.40 -6.25
CA SER A 26 1.31 10.54 -7.30
C SER A 26 -0.19 10.28 -7.08
N LEU A 27 -0.61 10.04 -5.83
CA LEU A 27 -2.03 9.92 -5.48
C LEU A 27 -2.80 11.21 -5.79
N ALA A 28 -2.20 12.37 -5.53
CA ALA A 28 -2.82 13.65 -5.86
C ALA A 28 -2.95 13.87 -7.37
N GLN A 29 -1.92 13.54 -8.17
CA GLN A 29 -1.97 13.60 -9.63
C GLN A 29 -3.09 12.73 -10.22
N LEU A 30 -3.36 11.57 -9.60
CA LEU A 30 -4.40 10.64 -10.02
C LEU A 30 -5.78 10.92 -9.41
N SER A 31 -5.91 11.92 -8.53
CA SER A 31 -7.14 12.16 -7.75
C SER A 31 -7.59 10.94 -6.92
N MET A 32 -6.63 10.19 -6.38
CA MET A 32 -6.82 8.93 -5.63
C MET A 32 -6.42 9.05 -4.15
N GLN A 33 -6.39 10.26 -3.58
CA GLN A 33 -5.89 10.49 -2.21
C GLN A 33 -6.63 9.67 -1.14
N LYS A 34 -7.91 9.34 -1.37
CA LYS A 34 -8.72 8.51 -0.47
C LYS A 34 -8.25 7.06 -0.34
N LEU A 35 -7.43 6.58 -1.28
CA LEU A 35 -6.83 5.24 -1.23
C LEU A 35 -5.86 5.11 -0.06
N LEU A 36 -5.20 6.20 0.35
CA LEU A 36 -4.25 6.19 1.45
C LEU A 36 -4.94 6.60 2.75
N SER A 37 -5.02 5.67 3.68
CA SER A 37 -5.56 5.87 5.02
C SER A 37 -4.78 6.95 5.77
N SER A 38 -5.46 7.68 6.65
CA SER A 38 -4.80 8.55 7.64
C SER A 38 -4.19 7.74 8.80
N GLN A 39 -4.54 6.45 8.92
CA GLN A 39 -4.07 5.58 9.98
C GLN A 39 -2.62 5.15 9.75
N TRP A 40 -1.80 5.39 10.76
CA TRP A 40 -0.43 4.89 10.83
C TRP A 40 -0.37 3.58 11.60
N MET A 41 0.26 2.56 11.02
CA MET A 41 0.42 1.26 11.65
C MET A 41 1.85 0.75 11.47
N PHE A 42 2.32 -0.02 12.44
CA PHE A 42 3.53 -0.80 12.28
C PHE A 42 3.12 -2.24 12.01
N VAL A 43 3.49 -2.76 10.86
CA VAL A 43 3.30 -4.16 10.49
C VAL A 43 4.70 -4.73 10.29
N GLU A 44 5.03 -5.81 10.99
CA GLU A 44 6.27 -6.52 10.72
C GLU A 44 6.09 -7.35 9.44
N ASP A 45 6.84 -6.97 8.40
CA ASP A 45 6.77 -7.53 7.06
C ASP A 45 8.16 -7.40 6.40
N ASP A 46 8.31 -7.88 5.17
CA ASP A 46 9.59 -8.02 4.46
C ASP A 46 10.40 -6.72 4.40
N HIS A 47 9.74 -5.56 4.39
CA HIS A 47 10.39 -4.24 4.41
C HIS A 47 11.21 -3.94 5.68
N VAL A 48 10.90 -4.56 6.84
CA VAL A 48 11.55 -4.24 8.12
C VAL A 48 13.05 -4.54 8.11
N PRO A 49 13.52 -5.72 7.62
CA PRO A 49 14.95 -5.95 7.40
C PRO A 49 15.65 -4.89 6.55
N PHE A 50 15.03 -4.38 5.49
CA PHE A 50 15.61 -3.33 4.63
C PHE A 50 15.76 -2.01 5.39
N ILE A 51 14.73 -1.62 6.16
CA ILE A 51 14.76 -0.44 7.04
C ILE A 51 15.92 -0.57 8.05
N LYS A 52 16.09 -1.74 8.69
CA LYS A 52 17.18 -2.01 9.64
C LYS A 52 18.57 -1.91 9.00
N LYS A 53 18.69 -2.05 7.68
CA LYS A 53 19.92 -1.89 6.91
C LYS A 53 20.10 -0.48 6.33
N GLY A 54 19.20 0.45 6.66
CA GLY A 54 19.25 1.84 6.17
C GLY A 54 18.80 2.01 4.73
N ILE A 55 18.11 1.01 4.15
CA ILE A 55 17.59 1.08 2.78
C ILE A 55 16.24 1.82 2.80
N PRO A 56 16.10 2.94 2.06
CA PRO A 56 14.82 3.63 1.94
C PRO A 56 13.74 2.70 1.42
N THR A 57 12.69 2.49 2.20
CA THR A 57 11.62 1.54 1.86
C THR A 57 10.26 2.20 1.99
N LEU A 58 9.32 1.81 1.12
CA LEU A 58 7.90 2.14 1.19
C LEU A 58 7.11 0.83 1.18
N HIS A 59 6.17 0.68 2.11
CA HIS A 59 5.32 -0.51 2.18
C HIS A 59 3.87 -0.15 1.86
N LEU A 60 3.31 -0.76 0.82
CA LEU A 60 1.94 -0.57 0.37
C LEU A 60 1.12 -1.83 0.66
N MET A 61 0.19 -1.73 1.61
CA MET A 61 -0.71 -2.82 1.95
C MET A 61 -2.04 -2.30 2.46
N ASP A 62 -3.10 -3.06 2.23
CA ASP A 62 -4.32 -3.03 3.02
C ASP A 62 -4.15 -3.94 4.25
N TYR A 63 -4.62 -3.48 5.41
CA TYR A 63 -4.61 -4.28 6.65
C TYR A 63 -6.02 -4.57 7.19
N THR A 64 -7.03 -4.17 6.45
CA THR A 64 -8.47 -4.33 6.68
C THR A 64 -9.12 -5.30 5.69
N PHE A 65 -8.36 -6.32 5.25
CA PHE A 65 -8.83 -7.29 4.25
C PHE A 65 -10.10 -8.06 4.65
N GLY A 66 -11.22 -7.69 4.01
CA GLY A 66 -12.54 -8.24 4.31
C GLY A 66 -13.35 -7.49 5.37
N GLY A 67 -12.93 -6.26 5.73
CA GLY A 67 -13.71 -5.34 6.58
C GLY A 67 -12.85 -4.61 7.62
N LYS A 68 -13.50 -3.83 8.49
CA LYS A 68 -12.81 -2.84 9.36
C LYS A 68 -11.92 -3.41 10.49
N ASN A 69 -11.75 -4.72 10.59
CA ASN A 69 -10.88 -5.35 11.59
C ASN A 69 -9.43 -5.34 11.12
N THR A 70 -8.48 -5.36 12.07
CA THR A 70 -7.05 -5.41 11.78
C THR A 70 -6.39 -6.53 12.61
N PRO A 71 -5.78 -7.57 11.99
CA PRO A 71 -5.82 -7.85 10.55
C PRO A 71 -7.25 -8.18 10.08
N GLY A 72 -7.48 -7.97 8.79
CA GLY A 72 -8.77 -8.26 8.16
C GLY A 72 -9.21 -9.73 8.30
N VAL A 73 -10.52 -9.97 8.28
CA VAL A 73 -11.13 -11.28 8.58
C VAL A 73 -10.87 -12.36 7.53
N PHE A 74 -10.39 -12.01 6.34
CA PHE A 74 -10.04 -12.99 5.30
C PHE A 74 -8.57 -13.37 5.32
N TRP A 75 -7.71 -12.55 5.91
CA TRP A 75 -6.27 -12.82 6.00
C TRP A 75 -5.98 -14.14 6.71
N HIS A 76 -5.15 -14.99 6.09
CA HIS A 76 -4.78 -16.31 6.59
C HIS A 76 -5.99 -17.24 6.86
N THR A 77 -7.02 -17.15 6.01
CA THR A 77 -8.17 -18.06 6.03
C THR A 77 -8.39 -18.68 4.65
N GLU A 78 -9.19 -19.74 4.58
CA GLU A 78 -9.61 -20.33 3.30
C GLU A 78 -10.44 -19.37 2.42
N LYS A 79 -10.90 -18.24 2.99
CA LYS A 79 -11.63 -17.19 2.27
C LYS A 79 -10.70 -16.20 1.55
N ASP A 80 -9.39 -16.30 1.76
CA ASP A 80 -8.39 -15.63 0.93
C ASP A 80 -8.28 -16.36 -0.42
N ASP A 81 -9.31 -16.16 -1.24
CA ASP A 81 -9.50 -16.84 -2.51
C ASP A 81 -9.72 -15.83 -3.66
N MET A 82 -9.77 -16.34 -4.89
CA MET A 82 -9.93 -15.50 -6.10
C MET A 82 -11.22 -14.68 -6.12
N SER A 83 -12.25 -15.04 -5.35
CA SER A 83 -13.49 -14.25 -5.26
C SER A 83 -13.30 -12.93 -4.51
N LYS A 84 -12.18 -12.74 -3.81
CA LYS A 84 -11.83 -11.49 -3.11
C LYS A 84 -10.83 -10.62 -3.88
N VAL A 85 -10.41 -11.08 -5.06
CA VAL A 85 -9.49 -10.34 -5.94
C VAL A 85 -10.29 -9.45 -6.89
N SER A 86 -10.16 -8.14 -6.70
CA SER A 86 -10.74 -7.11 -7.56
C SER A 86 -9.80 -6.72 -8.69
N LYS A 87 -10.29 -6.90 -9.93
CA LYS A 87 -9.62 -6.37 -11.12
C LYS A 87 -9.48 -4.85 -11.07
N ALA A 88 -10.47 -4.15 -10.52
CA ALA A 88 -10.46 -2.69 -10.43
C ALA A 88 -9.34 -2.22 -9.50
N SER A 89 -9.18 -2.84 -8.33
CA SER A 89 -8.10 -2.51 -7.39
C SER A 89 -6.72 -2.81 -7.96
N LEU A 90 -6.55 -3.93 -8.66
CA LEU A 90 -5.30 -4.21 -9.38
C LEU A 90 -4.99 -3.16 -10.45
N GLN A 91 -6.00 -2.67 -11.18
CA GLN A 91 -5.82 -1.58 -12.15
C GLN A 91 -5.47 -0.25 -11.46
N THR A 92 -6.08 0.06 -10.32
CA THR A 92 -5.75 1.22 -9.49
C THR A 92 -4.29 1.16 -9.03
N MET A 93 -3.85 0.03 -8.50
CA MET A 93 -2.45 -0.18 -8.09
C MET A 93 -1.49 -0.10 -9.27
N THR A 94 -1.85 -0.66 -10.41
CA THR A 94 -1.03 -0.56 -11.64
C THR A 94 -0.85 0.91 -12.04
N LYS A 95 -1.93 1.69 -12.10
CA LYS A 95 -1.87 3.13 -12.42
C LYS A 95 -0.97 3.86 -11.43
N LEU A 96 -1.19 3.65 -10.13
CA LEU A 96 -0.40 4.26 -9.07
C LEU A 96 1.10 3.96 -9.24
N MET A 97 1.47 2.69 -9.43
CA MET A 97 2.88 2.30 -9.58
C MET A 97 3.51 2.86 -10.86
N THR A 98 2.77 2.89 -11.97
CA THR A 98 3.27 3.47 -13.23
C THR A 98 3.43 4.99 -13.17
N THR A 99 2.72 5.67 -12.26
CA THR A 99 2.91 7.10 -11.98
C THR A 99 4.04 7.33 -10.97
N LEU A 100 4.16 6.49 -9.95
CA LEU A 100 5.13 6.64 -8.86
C LEU A 100 6.56 6.26 -9.27
N LEU A 101 6.75 5.13 -9.96
CA LEU A 101 8.09 4.62 -10.27
C LEU A 101 8.96 5.61 -11.08
N PRO A 102 8.45 6.30 -12.12
CA PRO A 102 9.24 7.31 -12.83
C PRO A 102 9.67 8.48 -11.94
N GLU A 103 8.81 8.92 -11.02
CA GLU A 103 9.11 9.99 -10.06
C GLU A 103 10.18 9.55 -9.04
N MET A 104 10.17 8.28 -8.63
CA MET A 104 11.21 7.72 -7.76
C MET A 104 12.56 7.67 -8.46
N VAL A 105 12.59 7.23 -9.72
CA VAL A 105 13.84 7.12 -10.49
C VAL A 105 14.44 8.48 -10.80
N SER A 106 13.62 9.50 -11.09
CA SER A 106 14.10 10.85 -11.40
C SER A 106 14.55 11.65 -10.17
N SER A 107 14.19 11.19 -8.96
CA SER A 107 14.52 11.84 -7.69
C SER A 107 15.76 11.26 -6.99
N LEU A 108 16.39 10.24 -7.59
CA LEU A 108 17.66 9.63 -7.17
C LEU A 108 18.84 10.26 -7.90
#